data_AF-A0AAU7D8M4-F1
#
_entry.id   AF-A0AAU7D8M4-F1
#
_cell.length_a   1.000
_cell.length_b   1.000
_cell.length_c   1.000
_cell.angle_alpha   90.00
_cell.angle_beta   90.00
_cell.angle_gamma   90.00
#
_symmetry.space_group_name_H-M   'P 1'
#
loop_
_entity.id
_entity.type
_entity.pdbx_description
1 polymer ?
#
loop_
_entity_poly.entity_id
_entity_poly.type
_entity_poly.pdbx_seq_one_letter_code
_entity_poly.pdbx_strand_id
1 'polypeptide(L)'
;MVKRHLKEAGTPSIRYPLLRLFLLACAAVLVQGYHLGVDDGEIYIPAIKKVFNPRLYPFGSEFFLSHAHMSLFAPLVGDSARLLHLSVETAVLLWHVGCIFLILIAGWQLARTFFSSAHAHWGAVALLASVLPVPVAGTALVLSDNYLSARSFSAPFALLSIGFLLRGRTRLAFLWLVITALVHPQMAVYCAAFLALYWYFDRTSDQTPEFAGNTSSVAGVTQRSAWLLAVVPSAGLLHSFSFAPATGAYREVLYSRNYFFAYRWHWFEWIGAIAPLLMLAAVARWPPKAAAPSVAKASRALIVLGAFSIAVFLLFSASHRFDNFTRLQPMRSFHIVYLLMFLMLGGLLGEYVLRAKAWRWIVLFLPLAIGMFAVDRIQYSFSPHIEWPWQASSNPWLEAFAWARTNTPTDAVFALDPNYMAIRGEDTHGFRALADRSMIADAYKDSGAVTMFPRLLDDWQQQQQMLEGWHNFGPADFQRLAQISPATWVIVQHPQQDGLDCPYNNADVAVCHISPRP
;
A
#
# COMPACT_ATOMS: atom_id res chain seq x y z
N MET A 1 -26.25 -9.67 -51.13
CA MET A 1 -25.17 -10.54 -50.63
C MET A 1 -23.90 -9.69 -50.43
N VAL A 2 -23.88 -8.78 -49.44
CA VAL A 2 -22.70 -7.95 -49.10
C VAL A 2 -22.70 -7.74 -47.57
N LYS A 3 -22.33 -8.77 -46.83
CA LYS A 3 -22.07 -8.73 -45.39
C LYS A 3 -20.89 -9.65 -45.10
N ARG A 4 -19.69 -9.17 -45.40
CA ARG A 4 -18.41 -9.72 -44.94
C ARG A 4 -17.33 -8.80 -45.47
N HIS A 5 -16.83 -7.89 -44.64
CA HIS A 5 -15.48 -7.30 -44.66
C HIS A 5 -15.43 -6.09 -43.72
N LEU A 6 -15.68 -6.32 -42.43
CA LEU A 6 -15.01 -5.56 -41.38
C LEU A 6 -14.26 -6.61 -40.56
N LYS A 7 -13.15 -7.04 -41.15
CA LYS A 7 -12.08 -7.78 -40.45
C LYS A 7 -11.72 -6.91 -39.25
N GLU A 8 -11.81 -7.49 -38.06
CA GLU A 8 -11.29 -6.93 -36.82
C GLU A 8 -9.89 -6.38 -37.10
N ALA A 9 -9.74 -5.06 -37.15
CA ALA A 9 -8.43 -4.43 -37.13
C ALA A 9 -7.81 -4.80 -35.77
N GLY A 10 -7.00 -5.86 -35.77
CA GLY A 10 -6.39 -6.38 -34.55
C GLY A 10 -5.67 -5.26 -33.82
N THR A 11 -6.03 -5.03 -32.56
CA THR A 11 -5.32 -4.08 -31.69
C THR A 11 -3.82 -4.38 -31.76
N PRO A 12 -2.97 -3.40 -32.11
CA PRO A 12 -1.56 -3.66 -32.34
C PRO A 12 -0.92 -4.31 -31.12
N SER A 13 -0.12 -5.35 -31.35
CA SER A 13 0.62 -6.06 -30.30
C SER A 13 1.60 -5.10 -29.63
N ILE A 14 1.58 -5.03 -28.30
CA ILE A 14 2.57 -4.27 -27.55
C ILE A 14 3.83 -5.12 -27.43
N ARG A 15 4.94 -4.55 -27.90
CA ARG A 15 6.29 -5.03 -27.60
C ARG A 15 6.76 -4.40 -26.28
N TYR A 16 7.20 -5.24 -25.36
CA TYR A 16 7.67 -4.86 -24.03
C TYR A 16 9.20 -4.93 -23.98
N PRO A 17 9.91 -3.85 -23.62
CA PRO A 17 11.36 -3.88 -23.43
C PRO A 17 11.70 -4.43 -22.04
N LEU A 18 11.38 -5.72 -21.81
CA LEU A 18 11.40 -6.35 -20.47
C LEU A 18 12.73 -6.16 -19.73
N LEU A 19 13.87 -6.41 -20.38
CA LEU A 19 15.18 -6.25 -19.75
C LEU A 19 15.42 -4.82 -19.26
N ARG A 20 15.09 -3.81 -20.07
CA ARG A 20 15.30 -2.39 -19.70
C ARG A 20 14.34 -1.95 -18.60
N LEU A 21 13.10 -2.43 -18.61
CA LEU A 21 12.14 -2.17 -17.54
C LEU A 21 12.57 -2.85 -16.24
N PHE A 22 13.18 -4.04 -16.31
CA PHE A 22 13.72 -4.73 -15.14
C PHE A 22 14.90 -3.96 -14.55
N LEU A 23 15.85 -3.52 -15.38
CA LEU A 23 16.96 -2.66 -14.94
C LEU A 23 16.46 -1.36 -14.31
N LEU A 24 15.41 -0.75 -14.87
CA LEU A 24 14.78 0.44 -14.29
C LEU A 24 14.09 0.14 -12.96
N ALA A 25 13.46 -1.04 -12.80
CA ALA A 25 12.88 -1.47 -11.53
C ALA A 25 13.97 -1.66 -10.46
N CYS A 26 15.09 -2.31 -10.79
CA CYS A 26 16.23 -2.43 -9.88
C CYS A 26 16.80 -1.05 -9.50
N ALA A 27 16.93 -0.13 -10.46
CA ALA A 27 17.36 1.23 -10.18
C ALA A 27 16.36 1.97 -9.26
N ALA A 28 15.06 1.77 -9.46
CA ALA A 28 14.03 2.35 -8.58
C ALA A 28 14.16 1.84 -7.14
N VAL A 29 14.39 0.53 -6.95
CA VAL A 29 14.64 -0.07 -5.62
C VAL A 29 15.89 0.54 -4.98
N LEU A 30 16.99 0.68 -5.73
CA LEU A 30 18.22 1.31 -5.23
C LEU A 30 18.03 2.78 -4.83
N VAL A 31 17.11 3.49 -5.49
CA VAL A 31 16.79 4.89 -5.16
C VAL A 31 15.91 4.97 -3.92
N GLN A 32 14.83 4.18 -3.87
CA GLN A 32 13.82 4.30 -2.82
C GLN A 32 14.15 3.58 -1.51
N GLY A 33 15.12 2.65 -1.53
CA GLY A 33 15.43 1.81 -0.38
C GLY A 33 14.60 0.52 -0.35
N TYR A 34 15.00 -0.39 0.53
CA TYR A 34 14.25 -1.61 0.83
C TYR A 34 14.46 -1.97 2.30
N HIS A 35 13.35 -2.06 3.03
CA HIS A 35 13.34 -2.32 4.46
C HIS A 35 12.39 -3.47 4.79
N LEU A 36 12.86 -4.46 5.53
CA LEU A 36 12.08 -5.66 5.83
C LEU A 36 11.31 -5.47 7.13
N GLY A 37 9.97 -5.52 7.05
CA GLY A 37 9.14 -5.55 8.25
C GLY A 37 8.91 -4.18 8.89
N VAL A 38 9.28 -3.08 8.23
CA VAL A 38 8.93 -1.72 8.68
C VAL A 38 7.45 -1.42 8.46
N ASP A 39 6.91 -0.49 9.26
CA ASP A 39 5.57 0.08 9.07
C ASP A 39 4.51 -1.05 8.99
N ASP A 40 3.63 -1.09 7.99
CA ASP A 40 2.62 -2.14 7.85
C ASP A 40 3.23 -3.54 7.56
N GLY A 41 4.55 -3.61 7.34
CA GLY A 41 5.32 -4.86 7.31
C GLY A 41 5.12 -5.69 8.58
N GLU A 42 4.89 -5.05 9.74
CA GLU A 42 4.57 -5.75 10.99
C GLU A 42 3.25 -6.55 10.93
N ILE A 43 2.35 -6.19 10.01
CA ILE A 43 1.09 -6.92 9.80
C ILE A 43 1.29 -7.97 8.70
N TYR A 44 1.93 -7.59 7.60
CA TYR A 44 2.05 -8.42 6.41
C TYR A 44 3.03 -9.57 6.55
N ILE A 45 4.20 -9.33 7.15
CA ILE A 45 5.28 -10.34 7.23
C ILE A 45 4.92 -11.48 8.20
N PRO A 46 4.38 -11.24 9.41
CA PRO A 46 3.95 -12.33 10.30
C PRO A 46 2.87 -13.22 9.68
N ALA A 47 1.94 -12.63 8.90
CA ALA A 47 0.95 -13.40 8.18
C ALA A 47 1.59 -14.35 7.14
N ILE A 48 2.56 -13.85 6.36
CA ILE A 48 3.33 -14.66 5.40
C ILE A 48 4.09 -15.77 6.14
N LYS A 49 4.78 -15.43 7.23
CA LYS A 49 5.56 -16.39 8.03
C LYS A 49 4.67 -17.44 8.69
N LYS A 50 3.45 -17.09 9.11
CA LYS A 50 2.48 -18.05 9.66
C LYS A 50 1.92 -18.99 8.60
N VAL A 51 1.74 -18.53 7.36
CA VAL A 51 1.44 -19.43 6.22
C VAL A 51 2.61 -20.41 6.01
N PHE A 52 3.84 -19.89 6.01
CA PHE A 52 5.05 -20.68 5.79
C PHE A 52 5.33 -21.70 6.91
N ASN A 53 5.12 -21.31 8.17
CA ASN A 53 5.22 -22.15 9.36
C ASN A 53 4.04 -21.90 10.31
N PRO A 54 3.02 -22.78 10.31
CA PRO A 54 1.82 -22.61 11.13
C PRO A 54 2.04 -22.58 12.65
N ARG A 55 3.22 -23.01 13.14
CA ARG A 55 3.54 -22.99 14.58
C ARG A 55 3.92 -21.60 15.10
N LEU A 56 4.20 -20.65 14.21
CA LEU A 56 4.58 -19.29 14.61
C LEU A 56 3.38 -18.51 15.14
N TYR A 57 3.66 -17.64 16.11
CA TYR A 57 2.72 -16.72 16.73
C TYR A 57 1.51 -17.43 17.37
N PRO A 58 1.71 -18.27 18.40
CA PRO A 58 0.59 -18.87 19.15
C PRO A 58 -0.24 -17.84 19.93
N PHE A 59 0.30 -16.66 20.20
CA PHE A 59 -0.38 -15.56 20.88
C PHE A 59 -0.45 -14.31 19.98
N GLY A 60 -1.51 -13.52 20.10
CA GLY A 60 -1.60 -12.20 19.45
C GLY A 60 -1.82 -12.25 17.93
N SER A 61 -2.13 -13.41 17.34
CA SER A 61 -2.13 -13.55 15.89
C SER A 61 -3.34 -12.89 15.20
N GLU A 62 -4.41 -12.69 15.94
CA GLU A 62 -5.62 -11.97 15.54
C GLU A 62 -5.34 -10.55 15.06
N PHE A 63 -4.31 -9.88 15.60
CA PHE A 63 -3.92 -8.52 15.20
C PHE A 63 -3.46 -8.41 13.74
N PHE A 64 -2.84 -9.46 13.20
CA PHE A 64 -2.43 -9.48 11.79
C PHE A 64 -3.28 -10.40 10.90
N LEU A 65 -3.83 -11.49 11.44
CA LEU A 65 -4.65 -12.42 10.69
C LEU A 65 -6.02 -11.84 10.29
N SER A 66 -6.58 -10.92 11.08
CA SER A 66 -7.84 -10.24 10.72
C SER A 66 -7.74 -9.53 9.37
N HIS A 67 -6.59 -8.93 9.07
CA HIS A 67 -6.28 -8.40 7.74
C HIS A 67 -5.99 -9.51 6.72
N ALA A 68 -5.15 -10.48 7.08
CA ALA A 68 -4.65 -11.48 6.16
C ALA A 68 -5.74 -12.41 5.59
N HIS A 69 -6.75 -12.80 6.38
CA HIS A 69 -7.80 -13.74 5.93
C HIS A 69 -8.69 -13.20 4.81
N MET A 70 -8.71 -11.88 4.60
CA MET A 70 -9.48 -11.26 3.51
C MET A 70 -8.68 -11.12 2.21
N SER A 71 -7.46 -11.66 2.14
CA SER A 71 -6.53 -11.45 1.03
C SER A 71 -5.75 -12.72 0.69
N LEU A 72 -5.49 -12.94 -0.60
CA LEU A 72 -4.55 -13.97 -1.07
C LEU A 72 -3.08 -13.54 -0.97
N PHE A 73 -2.77 -12.34 -0.48
CA PHE A 73 -1.40 -11.82 -0.38
C PHE A 73 -0.47 -12.74 0.42
N ALA A 74 -0.82 -13.04 1.67
CA ALA A 74 0.04 -13.85 2.55
C ALA A 74 0.19 -15.30 2.04
N PRO A 75 -0.89 -15.99 1.60
CA PRO A 75 -0.77 -17.29 0.93
C PRO A 75 0.15 -17.25 -0.29
N LEU A 76 -0.01 -16.27 -1.18
CA LEU A 76 0.76 -16.19 -2.42
C LEU A 76 2.27 -16.06 -2.14
N VAL A 77 2.66 -15.21 -1.20
CA VAL A 77 4.09 -15.03 -0.86
C VAL A 77 4.62 -16.20 -0.04
N GLY A 78 3.87 -16.66 0.97
CA GLY A 78 4.30 -17.74 1.87
C GLY A 78 4.40 -19.09 1.17
N ASP A 79 3.40 -19.46 0.37
CA ASP A 79 3.40 -20.72 -0.37
C ASP A 79 4.39 -20.69 -1.54
N SER A 80 4.63 -19.54 -2.18
CA SER A 80 5.70 -19.43 -3.19
C SER A 80 7.09 -19.57 -2.57
N ALA A 81 7.34 -19.02 -1.38
CA ALA A 81 8.58 -19.25 -0.64
C ALA A 81 8.79 -20.74 -0.35
N ARG A 82 7.73 -21.43 0.11
CA ARG A 82 7.75 -22.88 0.38
C ARG A 82 8.00 -23.69 -0.89
N LEU A 83 7.30 -23.37 -1.99
CA LEU A 83 7.41 -24.06 -3.27
C LEU A 83 8.79 -23.91 -3.92
N LEU A 84 9.39 -22.73 -3.80
CA LEU A 84 10.70 -22.43 -4.38
C LEU A 84 11.86 -22.75 -3.43
N HIS A 85 11.59 -23.28 -2.24
CA HIS A 85 12.57 -23.57 -1.19
C HIS A 85 13.45 -22.35 -0.84
N LEU A 86 12.84 -21.16 -0.80
CA LEU A 86 13.49 -19.91 -0.41
C LEU A 86 13.17 -19.57 1.05
N SER A 87 14.05 -18.79 1.70
CA SER A 87 13.65 -18.12 2.94
C SER A 87 12.51 -17.14 2.66
N VAL A 88 11.68 -16.89 3.67
CA VAL A 88 10.56 -15.94 3.55
C VAL A 88 11.10 -14.55 3.21
N GLU A 89 12.20 -14.14 3.83
CA GLU A 89 12.84 -12.85 3.64
C GLU A 89 13.35 -12.66 2.20
N THR A 90 13.94 -13.70 1.59
CA THR A 90 14.34 -13.67 0.17
C THR A 90 13.13 -13.63 -0.76
N ALA A 91 12.09 -14.43 -0.47
CA ALA A 91 10.86 -14.40 -1.27
C ALA A 91 10.19 -13.02 -1.24
N VAL A 92 10.14 -12.37 -0.07
CA VAL A 92 9.60 -11.02 0.12
C VAL A 92 10.37 -10.00 -0.72
N LEU A 93 11.71 -10.03 -0.69
CA LEU A 93 12.55 -9.15 -1.52
C LEU A 93 12.29 -9.37 -3.03
N LEU A 94 12.25 -10.63 -3.48
CA LEU A 94 12.01 -10.97 -4.89
C LEU A 94 10.63 -10.50 -5.35
N TRP A 95 9.59 -10.68 -4.53
CA TRP A 95 8.26 -10.18 -4.81
C TRP A 95 8.21 -8.65 -4.79
N HIS A 96 8.95 -7.98 -3.92
CA HIS A 96 9.03 -6.52 -3.89
C HIS A 96 9.58 -5.97 -5.21
N VAL A 97 10.74 -6.47 -5.65
CA VAL A 97 11.34 -6.12 -6.95
C VAL A 97 10.40 -6.49 -8.10
N GLY A 98 9.79 -7.68 -8.03
CA GLY A 98 8.84 -8.18 -9.03
C GLY A 98 7.60 -7.29 -9.18
N CYS A 99 7.04 -6.80 -8.08
CA CYS A 99 5.89 -5.90 -8.06
C CYS A 99 6.22 -4.54 -8.69
N ILE A 100 7.38 -3.96 -8.39
CA ILE A 100 7.84 -2.72 -9.02
C ILE A 100 8.03 -2.93 -10.52
N PHE A 101 8.65 -4.04 -10.90
CA PHE A 101 8.80 -4.41 -12.31
C PHE A 101 7.44 -4.54 -13.01
N LEU A 102 6.44 -5.15 -12.36
CA LEU A 102 5.06 -5.23 -12.88
C LEU A 102 4.39 -3.86 -12.98
N ILE A 103 4.64 -2.94 -12.04
CA ILE A 103 4.16 -1.54 -12.13
C ILE A 103 4.72 -0.88 -13.39
N LEU A 104 6.01 -1.06 -13.68
CA LEU A 104 6.64 -0.50 -14.87
C LEU A 104 6.15 -1.17 -16.17
N ILE A 105 5.85 -2.48 -16.16
CA ILE A 105 5.21 -3.15 -17.30
C ILE A 105 3.81 -2.57 -17.56
N ALA A 106 3.00 -2.41 -16.51
CA ALA A 106 1.66 -1.85 -16.62
C ALA A 106 1.72 -0.38 -17.07
N GLY A 107 2.64 0.40 -16.51
CA GLY A 107 2.95 1.77 -16.90
C GLY A 107 3.39 1.87 -18.36
N TRP A 108 4.25 0.96 -18.83
CA TRP A 108 4.66 0.90 -20.24
C TRP A 108 3.47 0.63 -21.18
N GLN A 109 2.60 -0.31 -20.81
CA GLN A 109 1.38 -0.59 -21.56
C GLN A 109 0.46 0.63 -21.66
N LEU A 110 0.27 1.35 -20.55
CA LEU A 110 -0.53 2.57 -20.50
C LEU A 110 0.12 3.69 -21.32
N ALA A 111 1.42 3.90 -21.17
CA ALA A 111 2.16 4.91 -21.92
C ALA A 111 2.05 4.68 -23.43
N ARG A 112 2.11 3.41 -23.88
CA ARG A 112 1.88 3.04 -25.28
C ARG A 112 0.45 3.21 -25.78
N THR A 113 -0.51 3.34 -24.86
CA THR A 113 -1.90 3.63 -25.17
C THR A 113 -2.17 5.15 -25.16
N PHE A 114 -1.39 5.90 -24.37
CA PHE A 114 -1.48 7.35 -24.25
C PHE A 114 -0.66 8.12 -25.29
N PHE A 115 0.46 7.57 -25.76
CA PHE A 115 1.40 8.25 -26.63
C PHE A 115 1.90 7.34 -27.75
N SER A 116 2.34 7.93 -28.86
CA SER A 116 2.91 7.21 -30.01
C SER A 116 4.44 7.13 -29.97
N SER A 117 5.09 8.14 -29.42
CA SER A 117 6.55 8.32 -29.41
C SER A 117 7.26 7.50 -28.33
N ALA A 118 8.41 6.94 -28.68
CA ALA A 118 9.25 6.18 -27.76
C ALA A 118 9.77 7.04 -26.59
N HIS A 119 10.03 8.33 -26.82
CA HIS A 119 10.50 9.24 -25.75
C HIS A 119 9.42 9.45 -24.70
N ALA A 120 8.15 9.56 -25.12
CA ALA A 120 7.02 9.63 -24.21
C ALA A 120 6.85 8.32 -23.41
N HIS A 121 7.02 7.16 -24.05
CA HIS A 121 6.93 5.88 -23.33
C HIS A 121 7.98 5.77 -22.23
N TRP A 122 9.23 6.10 -22.55
CA TRP A 122 10.32 6.08 -21.56
C TRP A 122 10.17 7.18 -20.52
N GLY A 123 9.71 8.38 -20.89
CA GLY A 123 9.50 9.47 -19.95
C GLY A 123 8.43 9.13 -18.91
N ALA A 124 7.35 8.46 -19.33
CA ALA A 124 6.28 8.00 -18.45
C ALA A 124 6.79 7.01 -17.39
N VAL A 125 7.47 5.94 -17.81
CA VAL A 125 7.96 4.91 -16.87
C VAL A 125 9.15 5.38 -16.05
N ALA A 126 10.03 6.24 -16.59
CA ALA A 126 11.14 6.82 -15.86
C ALA A 126 10.65 7.75 -14.75
N LEU A 127 9.68 8.64 -15.06
CA LEU A 127 9.10 9.50 -14.02
C LEU A 127 8.41 8.68 -12.95
N LEU A 128 7.60 7.69 -13.34
CA LEU A 128 6.94 6.81 -12.37
C LEU A 128 7.96 6.11 -11.47
N ALA A 129 9.02 5.53 -12.03
CA ALA A 129 10.10 4.88 -11.30
C ALA A 129 10.83 5.83 -10.33
N SER A 130 11.04 7.09 -10.73
CA SER A 130 11.73 8.09 -9.91
C SER A 130 10.89 8.67 -8.77
N VAL A 131 9.58 8.44 -8.75
CA VAL A 131 8.65 9.05 -7.77
C VAL A 131 7.83 8.02 -6.99
N LEU A 132 8.19 6.74 -7.06
CA LEU A 132 7.51 5.67 -6.30
C LEU A 132 7.36 5.96 -4.80
N PRO A 133 8.32 6.62 -4.11
CA PRO A 133 8.17 6.93 -2.68
C PRO A 133 7.32 8.17 -2.39
N VAL A 134 6.82 8.87 -3.41
CA VAL A 134 6.09 10.11 -3.19
C VAL A 134 4.82 9.85 -2.36
N PRO A 135 4.61 10.62 -1.27
CA PRO A 135 3.40 10.53 -0.49
C PRO A 135 2.19 11.01 -1.29
N VAL A 136 1.09 10.28 -1.17
CA VAL A 136 -0.19 10.58 -1.79
C VAL A 136 -0.98 11.46 -0.81
N ALA A 137 -0.70 12.77 -0.86
CA ALA A 137 -1.33 13.75 0.04
C ALA A 137 -1.23 13.32 1.52
N GLY A 138 -2.27 13.55 2.32
CA GLY A 138 -2.36 13.11 3.73
C GLY A 138 -2.98 11.73 3.93
N THR A 139 -2.92 10.84 2.92
CA THR A 139 -3.63 9.55 2.95
C THR A 139 -2.90 8.44 3.71
N ALA A 140 -1.70 8.73 4.23
CA ALA A 140 -0.75 7.75 4.76
C ALA A 140 -0.39 6.65 3.73
N LEU A 141 -0.54 6.94 2.43
CA LEU A 141 -0.06 6.10 1.35
C LEU A 141 1.08 6.77 0.63
N VAL A 142 2.01 5.96 0.14
CA VAL A 142 2.94 6.30 -0.95
C VAL A 142 2.55 5.53 -2.21
N LEU A 143 3.13 5.90 -3.37
CA LEU A 143 2.83 5.20 -4.63
C LEU A 143 3.29 3.74 -4.61
N SER A 144 4.49 3.49 -4.09
CA SER A 144 4.98 2.17 -3.71
C SER A 144 5.69 2.29 -2.38
N ASP A 145 5.31 1.43 -1.44
CA ASP A 145 6.01 1.30 -0.18
C ASP A 145 7.43 0.76 -0.45
N ASN A 146 8.40 1.09 0.41
CA ASN A 146 9.78 0.55 0.36
C ASN A 146 9.90 -0.82 1.09
N TYR A 147 8.76 -1.43 1.39
CA TYR A 147 8.61 -2.81 1.86
C TYR A 147 7.54 -3.51 1.03
N LEU A 148 7.38 -4.83 1.19
CA LEU A 148 6.33 -5.57 0.48
C LEU A 148 5.01 -5.47 1.24
N SER A 149 3.97 -4.99 0.57
CA SER A 149 2.61 -4.92 1.10
C SER A 149 1.61 -5.55 0.13
N ALA A 150 0.37 -5.78 0.58
CA ALA A 150 -0.72 -6.16 -0.32
C ALA A 150 -0.93 -5.11 -1.43
N ARG A 151 -0.56 -3.84 -1.19
CA ARG A 151 -0.65 -2.77 -2.20
C ARG A 151 0.33 -2.99 -3.34
N SER A 152 1.53 -3.50 -3.06
CA SER A 152 2.57 -3.80 -4.07
C SER A 152 2.04 -4.72 -5.19
N PHE A 153 1.11 -5.62 -4.88
CA PHE A 153 0.44 -6.47 -5.86
C PHE A 153 -0.78 -5.79 -6.51
N SER A 154 -1.64 -5.17 -5.69
CA SER A 154 -2.88 -4.58 -6.19
C SER A 154 -2.65 -3.42 -7.18
N ALA A 155 -1.58 -2.63 -6.99
CA ALA A 155 -1.25 -1.49 -7.84
C ALA A 155 -0.97 -1.89 -9.31
N PRO A 156 -0.03 -2.79 -9.61
CA PRO A 156 0.20 -3.22 -10.99
C PRO A 156 -1.02 -3.93 -11.59
N PHE A 157 -1.76 -4.73 -10.82
CA PHE A 157 -2.95 -5.43 -11.31
C PHE A 157 -4.08 -4.46 -11.67
N ALA A 158 -4.30 -3.42 -10.87
CA ALA A 158 -5.22 -2.34 -11.18
C ALA A 158 -4.80 -1.58 -12.46
N LEU A 159 -3.51 -1.25 -12.60
CA LEU A 159 -3.00 -0.59 -13.81
C LEU A 159 -3.11 -1.47 -15.05
N LEU A 160 -2.88 -2.79 -14.95
CA LEU A 160 -3.11 -3.74 -16.04
C LEU A 160 -4.58 -3.78 -16.42
N SER A 161 -5.48 -3.84 -15.44
CA SER A 161 -6.93 -3.79 -15.67
C SER A 161 -7.33 -2.55 -16.48
N ILE A 162 -6.87 -1.38 -16.03
CA ILE A 162 -7.07 -0.10 -16.72
C ILE A 162 -6.48 -0.17 -18.14
N GLY A 163 -5.24 -0.62 -18.28
CA GLY A 163 -4.56 -0.72 -19.56
C GLY A 163 -5.24 -1.67 -20.55
N PHE A 164 -5.93 -2.71 -20.08
CA PHE A 164 -6.73 -3.59 -20.94
C PHE A 164 -8.07 -2.97 -21.33
N LEU A 165 -8.73 -2.23 -20.42
CA LEU A 165 -9.98 -1.52 -20.73
C LEU A 165 -9.74 -0.46 -21.82
N LEU A 166 -8.71 0.36 -21.67
CA LEU A 166 -8.35 1.42 -22.62
C LEU A 166 -7.98 0.88 -24.01
N ARG A 167 -7.65 -0.41 -24.12
CA ARG A 167 -7.37 -1.11 -25.39
C ARG A 167 -8.58 -1.89 -25.92
N GLY A 168 -9.77 -1.71 -25.33
CA GLY A 168 -11.00 -2.40 -25.70
C GLY A 168 -11.08 -3.86 -25.27
N ARG A 169 -10.12 -4.37 -24.46
CA ARG A 169 -10.07 -5.77 -24.01
C ARG A 169 -10.76 -5.95 -22.66
N THR A 170 -12.08 -5.75 -22.64
CA THR A 170 -12.89 -5.73 -21.41
C THR A 170 -12.82 -7.02 -20.58
N ARG A 171 -12.75 -8.20 -21.22
CA ARG A 171 -12.63 -9.49 -20.52
C ARG A 171 -11.34 -9.58 -19.69
N LEU A 172 -10.22 -9.13 -20.26
CA LEU A 172 -8.94 -9.10 -19.55
C LEU A 172 -8.93 -8.02 -18.47
N ALA A 173 -9.54 -6.86 -18.73
CA ALA A 173 -9.72 -5.84 -17.71
C ALA A 173 -10.47 -6.40 -16.48
N PHE A 174 -11.60 -7.08 -16.73
CA PHE A 174 -12.37 -7.72 -15.66
C PHE A 174 -11.57 -8.79 -14.92
N LEU A 175 -10.85 -9.66 -15.64
CA LEU A 175 -9.97 -10.66 -15.02
C LEU A 175 -8.96 -10.03 -14.06
N TRP A 176 -8.26 -8.98 -14.50
CA TRP A 176 -7.28 -8.28 -13.65
C TRP A 176 -7.92 -7.52 -12.50
N LEU A 177 -9.15 -7.01 -12.67
CA LEU A 177 -9.93 -6.42 -11.57
C LEU A 177 -10.26 -7.48 -10.50
N VAL A 178 -10.67 -8.68 -10.91
CA VAL A 178 -10.94 -9.80 -9.98
C VAL A 178 -9.66 -10.21 -9.25
N ILE A 179 -8.53 -10.34 -9.96
CA ILE A 179 -7.23 -10.63 -9.34
C ILE A 179 -6.85 -9.52 -8.33
N THR A 180 -7.08 -8.25 -8.67
CA THR A 180 -6.88 -7.13 -7.75
C THR A 180 -7.76 -7.27 -6.51
N ALA A 181 -9.03 -7.65 -6.67
CA ALA A 181 -9.97 -7.81 -5.56
C ALA A 181 -9.59 -8.96 -4.62
N LEU A 182 -9.04 -10.06 -5.16
CA LEU A 182 -8.58 -11.19 -4.36
C LEU A 182 -7.36 -10.85 -3.48
N VAL A 183 -6.54 -9.87 -3.88
CA VAL A 183 -5.35 -9.46 -3.11
C VAL A 183 -5.63 -8.24 -2.25
N HIS A 184 -6.41 -7.28 -2.75
CA HIS A 184 -6.77 -6.07 -1.99
C HIS A 184 -8.17 -5.58 -2.38
N PRO A 185 -9.23 -6.04 -1.68
CA PRO A 185 -10.61 -5.73 -2.02
C PRO A 185 -10.91 -4.23 -2.13
N GLN A 186 -10.41 -3.43 -1.17
CA GLN A 186 -10.65 -1.98 -1.15
C GLN A 186 -10.05 -1.25 -2.36
N MET A 187 -8.81 -1.56 -2.76
CA MET A 187 -8.19 -0.94 -3.94
C MET A 187 -8.90 -1.35 -5.24
N ALA A 188 -9.45 -2.56 -5.30
CA ALA A 188 -10.26 -3.01 -6.42
C ALA A 188 -11.56 -2.20 -6.56
N VAL A 189 -12.19 -1.77 -5.46
CA VAL A 189 -13.38 -0.90 -5.51
C VAL A 189 -13.05 0.45 -6.18
N TYR A 190 -11.94 1.10 -5.82
CA TYR A 190 -11.55 2.34 -6.48
C TYR A 190 -11.15 2.14 -7.94
N CYS A 191 -10.49 1.02 -8.26
CA CYS A 191 -10.22 0.64 -9.65
C CYS A 191 -11.52 0.46 -10.43
N ALA A 192 -12.49 -0.27 -9.90
CA ALA A 192 -13.80 -0.47 -10.52
C ALA A 192 -14.54 0.87 -10.74
N ALA A 193 -14.51 1.77 -9.75
CA ALA A 193 -15.09 3.11 -9.88
C ALA A 193 -14.44 3.92 -11.01
N PHE A 194 -13.10 3.89 -11.12
CA PHE A 194 -12.39 4.51 -12.23
C PHE A 194 -12.80 3.89 -13.59
N LEU A 195 -12.82 2.55 -13.69
CA LEU A 195 -13.18 1.85 -14.92
C LEU A 195 -14.60 2.20 -15.38
N ALA A 196 -15.55 2.28 -14.45
CA ALA A 196 -16.94 2.69 -14.73
C ALA A 196 -17.03 4.13 -15.24
N LEU A 197 -16.33 5.07 -14.58
CA LEU A 197 -16.27 6.47 -15.01
C LEU A 197 -15.61 6.62 -16.38
N TYR A 198 -14.50 5.92 -16.62
CA TYR A 198 -13.82 5.93 -17.90
C TYR A 198 -14.74 5.41 -19.01
N TRP A 199 -15.39 4.27 -18.78
CA TRP A 199 -16.32 3.68 -19.74
C TRP A 199 -17.51 4.60 -20.05
N TYR A 200 -18.03 5.33 -19.04
CA TYR A 200 -19.07 6.33 -19.23
C TYR A 200 -18.60 7.47 -20.15
N PHE A 201 -17.42 8.04 -19.89
CA PHE A 201 -16.86 9.10 -20.73
C PHE A 201 -16.47 8.63 -22.14
N ASP A 202 -16.05 7.36 -22.27
CA ASP A 202 -15.72 6.77 -23.55
C ASP A 202 -16.95 6.68 -24.46
N ARG A 203 -18.08 6.22 -23.92
CA ARG A 203 -19.34 6.08 -24.68
C ARG A 203 -20.06 7.38 -24.98
N THR A 204 -20.01 8.34 -24.06
CA THR A 204 -20.68 9.64 -24.25
C THR A 204 -19.93 10.53 -25.24
N SER A 205 -18.62 10.38 -25.36
CA SER A 205 -17.81 11.15 -26.30
C SER A 205 -17.92 10.71 -27.77
N ASP A 206 -18.30 9.45 -28.03
CA ASP A 206 -18.50 8.93 -29.39
C ASP A 206 -19.90 9.30 -29.94
N GLN A 207 -20.78 9.83 -29.10
CA GLN A 207 -22.06 10.42 -29.51
C GLN A 207 -21.85 11.88 -29.92
N THR A 208 -21.25 12.10 -31.09
CA THR A 208 -21.51 13.35 -31.81
C THR A 208 -22.97 13.29 -32.29
N PRO A 209 -23.79 14.33 -32.06
CA PRO A 209 -25.16 14.37 -32.55
C PRO A 209 -25.11 14.70 -34.05
N GLU A 210 -24.82 13.72 -34.90
CA GLU A 210 -25.31 13.77 -36.27
C GLU A 210 -26.83 13.58 -36.21
N PHE A 211 -27.52 14.69 -36.47
CA PHE A 211 -28.94 14.79 -36.68
C PHE A 211 -29.35 13.83 -37.82
N ALA A 212 -29.74 12.60 -37.50
CA ALA A 212 -30.41 11.71 -38.44
C ALA A 212 -31.39 10.82 -37.67
N GLY A 213 -32.68 11.12 -37.87
CA GLY A 213 -33.77 10.40 -37.26
C GLY A 213 -33.71 8.91 -37.55
N ASN A 214 -33.65 8.12 -36.48
CA ASN A 214 -34.36 6.86 -36.40
C ASN A 214 -34.47 6.43 -34.94
N THR A 215 -35.62 6.77 -34.36
CA THR A 215 -36.12 6.28 -33.10
C THR A 215 -36.42 4.78 -33.21
N SER A 216 -35.41 3.93 -33.01
CA SER A 216 -35.64 2.52 -32.69
C SER A 216 -34.35 1.82 -32.25
N SER A 217 -34.12 1.75 -30.93
CA SER A 217 -33.71 0.53 -30.19
C SER A 217 -33.15 0.88 -28.80
N VAL A 218 -34.00 1.41 -27.92
CA VAL A 218 -33.71 1.53 -26.48
C VAL A 218 -33.59 0.14 -25.79
N ALA A 219 -33.91 -0.95 -26.49
CA ALA A 219 -33.91 -2.31 -25.95
C ALA A 219 -32.53 -3.02 -25.90
N GLY A 220 -31.45 -2.42 -26.43
CA GLY A 220 -30.09 -3.01 -26.38
C GLY A 220 -29.21 -2.56 -25.21
N VAL A 221 -29.66 -1.54 -24.45
CA VAL A 221 -28.85 -0.85 -23.44
C VAL A 221 -28.89 -1.56 -22.07
N THR A 222 -29.87 -2.43 -21.84
CA THR A 222 -30.08 -3.11 -20.55
C THR A 222 -29.29 -4.42 -20.39
N GLN A 223 -28.83 -5.06 -21.48
CA GLN A 223 -28.22 -6.40 -21.39
C GLN A 223 -26.68 -6.41 -21.25
N ARG A 224 -26.01 -5.26 -21.39
CA ARG A 224 -24.54 -5.14 -21.21
C ARG A 224 -24.11 -4.31 -19.99
N SER A 225 -25.05 -3.66 -19.33
CA SER A 225 -24.86 -2.88 -18.09
C SER A 225 -24.88 -3.75 -16.83
N ALA A 226 -25.37 -4.99 -16.91
CA ALA A 226 -25.48 -5.92 -15.78
C ALA A 226 -24.13 -6.43 -15.22
N TRP A 227 -23.05 -6.40 -16.01
CA TRP A 227 -21.74 -6.93 -15.56
C TRP A 227 -20.98 -5.99 -14.61
N LEU A 228 -21.34 -4.70 -14.57
CA LEU A 228 -20.71 -3.72 -13.66
C LEU A 228 -21.35 -3.69 -12.27
N LEU A 229 -22.55 -4.26 -12.11
CA LEU A 229 -23.20 -4.45 -10.82
C LEU A 229 -22.78 -5.74 -10.11
N ALA A 230 -21.97 -6.59 -10.76
CA ALA A 230 -21.54 -7.89 -10.23
C ALA A 230 -20.36 -7.81 -9.23
N VAL A 231 -19.94 -6.62 -8.80
CA VAL A 231 -18.95 -6.43 -7.71
C VAL A 231 -19.63 -5.91 -6.45
N VAL A 232 -20.83 -6.41 -6.16
CA VAL A 232 -21.52 -6.13 -4.90
C VAL A 232 -21.56 -7.40 -4.05
N PRO A 233 -20.57 -7.61 -3.18
CA PRO A 233 -20.81 -8.13 -1.85
C PRO A 233 -20.81 -6.97 -0.85
N SER A 234 -21.40 -5.81 -1.19
CA SER A 234 -21.47 -4.69 -0.25
C SER A 234 -22.55 -4.89 0.83
N ALA A 235 -23.50 -5.81 0.66
CA ALA A 235 -24.54 -6.07 1.65
C ALA A 235 -23.98 -6.63 2.98
N GLY A 236 -22.90 -7.44 2.92
CA GLY A 236 -22.22 -7.96 4.11
C GLY A 236 -21.23 -6.96 4.74
N LEU A 237 -20.58 -6.12 3.92
CA LEU A 237 -19.68 -5.06 4.40
C LEU A 237 -20.47 -3.93 5.06
N LEU A 238 -21.59 -3.50 4.48
CA LEU A 238 -22.44 -2.42 5.02
C LEU A 238 -23.08 -2.79 6.36
N HIS A 239 -23.33 -4.07 6.65
CA HIS A 239 -23.81 -4.51 7.97
C HIS A 239 -22.81 -4.25 9.11
N SER A 240 -21.52 -4.07 8.78
CA SER A 240 -20.48 -3.72 9.76
C SER A 240 -20.35 -2.20 9.99
N PHE A 241 -21.10 -1.36 9.28
CA PHE A 241 -21.09 0.10 9.42
C PHE A 241 -22.35 0.58 10.12
N SER A 242 -22.17 1.20 11.28
CA SER A 242 -23.24 1.82 12.05
C SER A 242 -23.17 3.34 11.92
N PHE A 243 -24.34 3.98 11.81
CA PHE A 243 -24.48 5.44 11.99
C PHE A 243 -24.42 5.87 13.46
N ALA A 244 -24.31 4.90 14.39
CA ALA A 244 -23.94 5.22 15.76
C ALA A 244 -22.52 5.78 15.76
N PRO A 245 -22.28 6.89 16.49
CA PRO A 245 -20.94 7.46 16.61
C PRO A 245 -19.99 6.45 17.30
N ALA A 246 -18.69 6.55 17.01
CA ALA A 246 -17.70 5.83 17.78
C ALA A 246 -17.69 6.36 19.23
N THR A 247 -17.63 5.48 20.22
CA THR A 247 -17.69 5.84 21.65
C THR A 247 -16.55 5.23 22.44
N GLY A 248 -16.23 5.84 23.59
CA GLY A 248 -15.21 5.33 24.51
C GLY A 248 -13.83 5.25 23.86
N ALA A 249 -13.06 4.25 24.26
CA ALA A 249 -11.67 4.12 23.82
C ALA A 249 -11.52 3.70 22.34
N TYR A 250 -12.56 3.15 21.68
CA TYR A 250 -12.53 2.97 20.22
C TYR A 250 -12.39 4.30 19.48
N ARG A 251 -13.08 5.34 19.94
CA ARG A 251 -13.00 6.68 19.35
C ARG A 251 -11.61 7.28 19.50
N GLU A 252 -10.99 7.11 20.67
CA GLU A 252 -9.63 7.61 20.91
C GLU A 252 -8.62 6.91 19.99
N VAL A 253 -8.77 5.60 19.78
CA VAL A 253 -7.96 4.85 18.81
C VAL A 253 -8.15 5.35 17.38
N LEU A 254 -9.38 5.63 16.95
CA LEU A 254 -9.64 6.25 15.64
C LEU A 254 -8.98 7.62 15.51
N TYR A 255 -9.09 8.46 16.54
CA TYR A 255 -8.55 9.83 16.53
C TYR A 255 -7.04 9.89 16.64
N SER A 256 -6.37 8.81 17.06
CA SER A 256 -4.91 8.71 16.97
C SER A 256 -4.39 8.73 15.52
N ARG A 257 -5.26 8.46 14.53
CA ARG A 257 -4.91 8.41 13.10
C ARG A 257 -5.30 9.69 12.38
N ASN A 258 -4.29 10.45 11.97
CA ASN A 258 -4.50 11.75 11.31
C ASN A 258 -5.17 11.63 9.93
N TYR A 259 -4.88 10.58 9.17
CA TYR A 259 -5.35 10.41 7.78
C TYR A 259 -6.86 10.14 7.64
N PHE A 260 -7.56 9.78 8.72
CA PHE A 260 -9.02 9.57 8.69
C PHE A 260 -9.82 10.88 8.67
N PHE A 261 -9.25 12.01 9.10
CA PHE A 261 -10.01 13.22 9.36
C PHE A 261 -9.42 14.45 8.67
N ALA A 262 -10.26 15.12 7.88
CA ALA A 262 -9.91 16.30 7.10
C ALA A 262 -9.33 17.45 7.94
N TYR A 263 -9.83 17.64 9.18
CA TYR A 263 -9.37 18.73 10.06
C TYR A 263 -7.98 18.47 10.69
N ARG A 264 -7.45 17.24 10.57
CA ARG A 264 -6.09 16.91 11.00
C ARG A 264 -5.07 17.06 9.88
N TRP A 265 -5.52 17.28 8.64
CA TRP A 265 -4.64 17.43 7.50
C TRP A 265 -3.95 18.80 7.51
N HIS A 266 -2.65 18.80 7.23
CA HIS A 266 -1.88 20.00 7.03
C HIS A 266 -2.18 20.65 5.66
N TRP A 267 -1.91 21.96 5.54
CA TRP A 267 -2.19 22.71 4.31
C TRP A 267 -1.49 22.12 3.07
N PHE A 268 -0.27 21.58 3.22
CA PHE A 268 0.47 20.98 2.12
C PHE A 268 -0.10 19.63 1.66
N GLU A 269 -0.79 18.90 2.54
CA GLU A 269 -1.50 17.68 2.17
C GLU A 269 -2.72 17.99 1.29
N TRP A 270 -3.40 19.12 1.57
CA TRP A 270 -4.46 19.63 0.69
C TRP A 270 -3.94 20.11 -0.66
N ILE A 271 -2.73 20.67 -0.73
CA ILE A 271 -2.07 20.91 -2.03
C ILE A 271 -1.86 19.58 -2.76
N GLY A 272 -1.42 18.54 -2.06
CA GLY A 272 -1.33 17.18 -2.61
C GLY A 272 -2.67 16.64 -3.12
N ALA A 273 -3.80 16.95 -2.49
CA ALA A 273 -5.10 16.54 -3.00
C ALA A 273 -5.58 17.38 -4.21
N ILE A 274 -5.33 18.69 -4.21
CA ILE A 274 -5.91 19.60 -5.21
C ILE A 274 -5.04 19.70 -6.47
N ALA A 275 -3.72 19.81 -6.32
CA ALA A 275 -2.81 20.03 -7.45
C ALA A 275 -2.87 18.93 -8.53
N PRO A 276 -2.94 17.62 -8.20
CA PRO A 276 -3.11 16.56 -9.19
C PRO A 276 -4.37 16.73 -10.03
N LEU A 277 -5.49 17.12 -9.41
CA LEU A 277 -6.75 17.33 -10.13
C LEU A 277 -6.66 18.54 -11.06
N LEU A 278 -5.99 19.61 -10.65
CA LEU A 278 -5.74 20.78 -11.50
C LEU A 278 -4.83 20.44 -12.70
N MET A 279 -3.77 19.66 -12.48
CA MET A 279 -2.89 19.18 -13.56
C MET A 279 -3.68 18.31 -14.56
N LEU A 280 -4.50 17.38 -14.06
CA LEU A 280 -5.36 16.56 -14.90
C LEU A 280 -6.42 17.38 -15.64
N ALA A 281 -6.97 18.42 -15.00
CA ALA A 281 -7.92 19.34 -15.63
C ALA A 281 -7.28 20.13 -16.77
N ALA A 282 -6.03 20.60 -16.60
CA ALA A 282 -5.27 21.25 -17.67
C ALA A 282 -5.06 20.31 -18.85
N VAL A 283 -4.66 19.05 -18.61
CA VAL A 283 -4.50 18.02 -19.65
C VAL A 283 -5.84 17.70 -20.34
N ALA A 284 -6.95 17.65 -19.61
CA ALA A 284 -8.27 17.39 -20.16
C ALA A 284 -8.84 18.56 -20.97
N ARG A 285 -8.53 19.79 -20.58
CA ARG A 285 -8.99 21.04 -21.23
C ARG A 285 -8.19 21.34 -22.49
N TRP A 286 -6.88 21.10 -22.44
CA TRP A 286 -5.92 21.36 -23.52
C TRP A 286 -5.15 20.08 -23.83
N PRO A 287 -5.80 19.10 -24.48
CA PRO A 287 -5.17 17.82 -24.79
C PRO A 287 -3.93 18.06 -25.66
N PRO A 288 -2.74 17.62 -25.22
CA PRO A 288 -1.52 17.82 -25.98
C PRO A 288 -1.60 17.09 -27.32
N LYS A 289 -1.07 17.70 -28.40
CA LYS A 289 -1.19 17.13 -29.77
C LYS A 289 -0.61 15.71 -29.91
N ALA A 290 0.38 15.36 -29.07
CA ALA A 290 1.02 14.06 -29.08
C ALA A 290 0.29 13.01 -28.20
N ALA A 291 -0.70 13.42 -27.42
CA ALA A 291 -1.48 12.55 -26.55
C ALA A 291 -2.69 11.97 -27.30
N ALA A 292 -2.98 10.70 -27.05
CA ALA A 292 -4.17 10.04 -27.57
C ALA A 292 -5.44 10.60 -26.91
N PRO A 293 -6.62 10.51 -27.57
CA PRO A 293 -7.90 10.91 -26.97
C PRO A 293 -8.22 10.21 -25.64
N SER A 294 -7.68 9.01 -25.44
CA SER A 294 -7.82 8.25 -24.19
C SER A 294 -7.25 8.99 -22.98
N VAL A 295 -6.24 9.85 -23.16
CA VAL A 295 -5.65 10.68 -22.09
C VAL A 295 -6.68 11.66 -21.55
N ALA A 296 -7.34 12.44 -22.40
CA ALA A 296 -8.36 13.39 -21.96
C ALA A 296 -9.57 12.70 -21.30
N LYS A 297 -10.02 11.56 -21.85
CA LYS A 297 -11.09 10.74 -21.26
C LYS A 297 -10.70 10.22 -19.86
N ALA A 298 -9.48 9.68 -19.72
CA ALA A 298 -8.96 9.21 -18.45
C ALA A 298 -8.79 10.33 -17.42
N SER A 299 -8.28 11.50 -17.84
CA SER A 299 -8.17 12.66 -16.96
C SER A 299 -9.52 13.11 -16.42
N ARG A 300 -10.58 13.16 -17.25
CA ARG A 300 -11.94 13.49 -16.79
C ARG A 300 -12.47 12.49 -15.76
N ALA A 301 -12.28 11.19 -16.01
CA ALA A 301 -12.65 10.14 -15.08
C ALA A 301 -11.92 10.28 -13.72
N LEU A 302 -10.61 10.57 -13.75
CA LEU A 302 -9.81 10.79 -12.53
C LEU A 302 -10.24 12.05 -11.76
N ILE A 303 -10.58 13.14 -12.46
CA ILE A 303 -11.07 14.37 -11.83
C ILE A 303 -12.37 14.09 -11.07
N VAL A 304 -13.33 13.40 -11.72
CA VAL A 304 -14.61 13.05 -11.07
C VAL A 304 -14.37 12.12 -9.88
N LEU A 305 -13.52 11.11 -10.03
CA LEU A 305 -13.18 10.18 -8.94
C LEU A 305 -12.55 10.90 -7.75
N GLY A 306 -11.57 11.76 -8.01
CA GLY A 306 -10.86 12.52 -6.97
C GLY A 306 -11.76 13.53 -6.28
N ALA A 307 -12.55 14.31 -7.04
CA ALA A 307 -13.51 15.27 -6.49
C ALA A 307 -14.58 14.59 -5.64
N PHE A 308 -15.13 13.46 -6.11
CA PHE A 308 -16.08 12.67 -5.34
C PHE A 308 -15.45 12.14 -4.05
N SER A 309 -14.20 11.65 -4.11
CA SER A 309 -13.48 11.13 -2.94
C SER A 309 -13.21 12.22 -1.90
N ILE A 310 -12.83 13.43 -2.32
CA ILE A 310 -12.69 14.60 -1.43
C ILE A 310 -14.03 14.93 -0.80
N ALA A 311 -15.12 14.98 -1.57
CA ALA A 311 -16.44 15.30 -1.04
C ALA A 311 -16.90 14.28 0.03
N VAL A 312 -16.72 12.98 -0.24
CA VAL A 312 -17.04 11.92 0.73
C VAL A 312 -16.13 11.99 1.96
N PHE A 313 -14.85 12.28 1.79
CA PHE A 313 -13.91 12.46 2.89
C PHE A 313 -14.28 13.63 3.81
N LEU A 314 -14.65 14.78 3.23
CA LEU A 314 -15.14 15.93 3.98
C LEU A 314 -16.46 15.61 4.69
N LEU A 315 -17.37 14.88 4.03
CA LEU A 315 -18.62 14.43 4.64
C LEU A 315 -18.38 13.56 5.87
N PHE A 316 -17.49 12.57 5.76
CA PHE A 316 -17.14 11.69 6.88
C PHE A 316 -16.46 12.44 8.02
N SER A 317 -15.69 13.49 7.70
CA SER A 317 -15.01 14.33 8.69
C SER A 317 -15.89 15.41 9.31
N ALA A 318 -17.09 15.65 8.78
CA ALA A 318 -17.95 16.76 9.21
C ALA A 318 -18.71 16.48 10.52
N SER A 319 -18.87 15.20 10.90
CA SER A 319 -19.62 14.84 12.11
C SER A 319 -19.18 13.49 12.68
N HIS A 320 -19.13 13.40 14.01
CA HIS A 320 -18.85 12.18 14.76
C HIS A 320 -19.79 10.99 14.43
N ARG A 321 -20.98 11.27 13.88
CA ARG A 321 -21.91 10.22 13.42
C ARG A 321 -21.33 9.38 12.28
N PHE A 322 -20.33 9.90 11.56
CA PHE A 322 -19.70 9.23 10.44
C PHE A 322 -18.35 8.57 10.79
N ASP A 323 -17.91 8.60 12.05
CA ASP A 323 -16.60 8.06 12.46
C ASP A 323 -16.41 6.61 12.01
N ASN A 324 -17.45 5.77 12.09
CA ASN A 324 -17.40 4.38 11.65
C ASN A 324 -17.17 4.20 10.14
N PHE A 325 -17.57 5.18 9.33
CA PHE A 325 -17.43 5.17 7.86
C PHE A 325 -16.03 5.58 7.40
N THR A 326 -15.21 6.18 8.28
CA THR A 326 -13.82 6.55 7.97
C THR A 326 -12.96 5.34 7.56
N ARG A 327 -13.31 4.12 8.01
CA ARG A 327 -12.69 2.85 7.58
C ARG A 327 -12.80 2.58 6.07
N LEU A 328 -13.75 3.23 5.38
CA LEU A 328 -13.83 3.17 3.92
C LEU A 328 -12.71 3.97 3.22
N GLN A 329 -12.01 4.86 3.94
CA GLN A 329 -10.84 5.64 3.49
C GLN A 329 -10.93 6.13 2.03
N PRO A 330 -11.97 6.90 1.66
CA PRO A 330 -12.24 7.28 0.26
C PRO A 330 -11.05 7.94 -0.45
N MET A 331 -10.20 8.67 0.29
CA MET A 331 -9.02 9.32 -0.26
C MET A 331 -7.95 8.33 -0.78
N ARG A 332 -7.98 7.04 -0.41
CA ARG A 332 -7.09 6.02 -1.00
C ARG A 332 -7.24 5.87 -2.52
N SER A 333 -8.36 6.33 -3.09
CA SER A 333 -8.56 6.43 -4.54
C SER A 333 -7.52 7.33 -5.24
N PHE A 334 -6.93 8.30 -4.50
CA PHE A 334 -5.88 9.18 -5.01
C PHE A 334 -4.62 8.42 -5.42
N HIS A 335 -4.43 7.19 -4.93
CA HIS A 335 -3.33 6.35 -5.39
C HIS A 335 -3.40 6.11 -6.90
N ILE A 336 -4.57 5.77 -7.45
CA ILE A 336 -4.77 5.61 -8.91
C ILE A 336 -4.64 6.96 -9.62
N VAL A 337 -5.15 8.05 -9.02
CA VAL A 337 -5.02 9.42 -9.54
C VAL A 337 -3.55 9.78 -9.75
N TYR A 338 -2.72 9.59 -8.73
CA TYR A 338 -1.29 9.88 -8.77
C TYR A 338 -0.56 8.99 -9.79
N LEU A 339 -0.79 7.67 -9.77
CA LEU A 339 -0.13 6.74 -10.70
C LEU A 339 -0.37 7.14 -12.16
N LEU A 340 -1.63 7.38 -12.54
CA LEU A 340 -1.98 7.77 -13.90
C LEU A 340 -1.53 9.20 -14.23
N MET A 341 -1.63 10.14 -13.28
CA MET A 341 -1.15 11.51 -13.46
C MET A 341 0.36 11.53 -13.75
N PHE A 342 1.19 10.85 -12.95
CA PHE A 342 2.64 10.82 -13.17
C PHE A 342 3.00 10.10 -14.47
N LEU A 343 2.28 9.04 -14.85
CA LEU A 343 2.46 8.41 -16.16
C LEU A 343 2.18 9.37 -17.31
N MET A 344 1.08 10.12 -17.24
CA MET A 344 0.73 11.12 -18.26
C MET A 344 1.76 12.27 -18.30
N LEU A 345 2.11 12.82 -17.14
CA LEU A 345 3.09 13.91 -17.03
C LEU A 345 4.46 13.49 -17.54
N GLY A 346 4.93 12.30 -17.16
CA GLY A 346 6.21 11.76 -17.62
C GLY A 346 6.22 11.55 -19.13
N GLY A 347 5.11 11.11 -19.72
CA GLY A 347 4.98 10.99 -21.16
C GLY A 347 5.05 12.34 -21.88
N LEU A 348 4.39 13.37 -21.35
CA LEU A 348 4.45 14.73 -21.89
C LEU A 348 5.86 15.34 -21.74
N LEU A 349 6.52 15.13 -20.62
CA LEU A 349 7.91 15.55 -20.42
C LEU A 349 8.84 14.84 -21.41
N GLY A 350 8.67 13.52 -21.58
CA GLY A 350 9.40 12.73 -22.58
C GLY A 350 9.28 13.30 -23.98
N GLU A 351 8.06 13.64 -24.38
CA GLU A 351 7.74 14.13 -25.73
C GLU A 351 8.22 15.56 -25.99
N TYR A 352 7.92 16.48 -25.07
CA TYR A 352 8.12 17.90 -25.34
C TYR A 352 9.43 18.45 -24.78
N VAL A 353 9.86 17.96 -23.62
CA VAL A 353 11.00 18.51 -22.87
C VAL A 353 12.25 17.67 -23.09
N LEU A 354 12.23 16.39 -22.71
CA LEU A 354 13.40 15.53 -22.66
C LEU A 354 13.94 15.21 -24.07
N ARG A 355 13.07 14.69 -24.95
CA ARG A 355 13.42 14.28 -26.33
C ARG A 355 14.70 13.43 -26.34
N ALA A 356 15.51 13.52 -27.41
CA ALA A 356 16.74 12.76 -27.56
C ALA A 356 17.96 13.31 -26.79
N LYS A 357 17.81 14.37 -25.98
CA LYS A 357 18.95 15.05 -25.33
C LYS A 357 19.23 14.46 -23.96
N ALA A 358 20.22 13.59 -23.84
CA ALA A 358 20.57 12.86 -22.61
C ALA A 358 20.71 13.76 -21.37
N TRP A 359 21.35 14.93 -21.49
CA TRP A 359 21.52 15.85 -20.35
C TRP A 359 20.19 16.30 -19.73
N ARG A 360 19.11 16.43 -20.52
CA ARG A 360 17.79 16.82 -20.00
C ARG A 360 17.20 15.73 -19.10
N TRP A 361 17.45 14.46 -19.44
CA TRP A 361 17.06 13.32 -18.62
C TRP A 361 17.80 13.33 -17.28
N ILE A 362 19.12 13.56 -17.32
CA ILE A 362 19.96 13.61 -16.12
C ILE A 362 19.50 14.75 -15.20
N VAL A 363 19.36 15.97 -15.74
CA VAL A 363 18.97 17.16 -14.95
C VAL A 363 17.59 17.01 -14.30
N LEU A 364 16.67 16.25 -14.90
CA LEU A 364 15.36 16.00 -14.30
C LEU A 364 15.39 14.86 -13.28
N PHE A 365 15.89 13.69 -13.67
CA PHE A 365 15.73 12.48 -12.87
C PHE A 365 16.78 12.32 -11.79
N LEU A 366 17.99 12.87 -11.96
CA LEU A 366 19.03 12.76 -10.94
C LEU A 366 18.64 13.52 -9.66
N PRO A 367 18.18 14.80 -9.69
CA PRO A 367 17.72 15.47 -8.47
C PRO A 367 16.50 14.82 -7.83
N LEU A 368 15.56 14.30 -8.64
CA LEU A 368 14.40 13.57 -8.12
C LEU A 368 14.85 12.29 -7.39
N ALA A 369 15.75 11.52 -7.98
CA ALA A 369 16.30 10.31 -7.37
C ALA A 369 17.08 10.63 -6.10
N ILE A 370 17.93 11.66 -6.10
CA ILE A 370 18.65 12.11 -4.89
C ILE A 370 17.65 12.54 -3.81
N GLY A 371 16.59 13.26 -4.17
CA GLY A 371 15.54 13.68 -3.25
C GLY A 371 14.82 12.48 -2.61
N MET A 372 14.40 11.49 -3.41
CA MET A 372 13.74 10.30 -2.89
C MET A 372 14.67 9.43 -2.05
N PHE A 373 15.93 9.30 -2.44
CA PHE A 373 16.97 8.64 -1.64
C PHE A 373 17.15 9.35 -0.29
N ALA A 374 17.21 10.68 -0.29
CA ALA A 374 17.35 11.45 0.94
C ALA A 374 16.11 11.31 1.86
N VAL A 375 14.89 11.24 1.30
CA VAL A 375 13.67 10.99 2.07
C VAL A 375 13.76 9.66 2.82
N ASP A 376 14.16 8.59 2.12
CA ASP A 376 14.34 7.28 2.73
C ASP A 376 15.42 7.29 3.82
N ARG A 377 16.60 7.89 3.54
CA ARG A 377 17.69 8.01 4.52
C ARG A 377 17.32 8.82 5.77
N ILE A 378 16.40 9.79 5.65
CA ILE A 378 15.90 10.55 6.79
C ILE A 378 14.90 9.70 7.58
N GLN A 379 14.03 8.95 6.89
CA GLN A 379 13.02 8.10 7.51
C GLN A 379 13.63 6.93 8.28
N TYR A 380 14.64 6.27 7.72
CA TYR A 380 15.34 5.11 8.31
C TYR A 380 16.81 5.45 8.59
N SER A 381 17.01 6.36 9.54
CA SER A 381 18.31 6.97 9.82
C SER A 381 19.32 6.00 10.43
N PHE A 382 18.86 4.98 11.15
CA PHE A 382 19.67 4.02 11.90
C PHE A 382 19.81 2.66 11.22
N SER A 383 19.11 2.47 10.10
CA SER A 383 19.11 1.23 9.33
C SER A 383 19.78 1.43 7.96
N PRO A 384 20.37 0.38 7.35
CA PRO A 384 20.93 0.47 6.01
C PRO A 384 19.87 0.84 4.96
N HIS A 385 20.25 1.55 3.90
CA HIS A 385 19.34 1.91 2.80
C HIS A 385 18.70 0.69 2.12
N ILE A 386 19.45 -0.41 2.05
CA ILE A 386 18.97 -1.69 1.54
C ILE A 386 19.26 -2.75 2.59
N GLU A 387 18.20 -3.34 3.13
CA GLU A 387 18.27 -4.44 4.08
C GLU A 387 18.26 -5.78 3.36
N TRP A 388 19.45 -6.31 3.10
CA TRP A 388 19.59 -7.59 2.45
C TRP A 388 19.20 -8.74 3.40
N PRO A 389 18.37 -9.72 2.97
CA PRO A 389 17.93 -10.84 3.80
C PRO A 389 19.04 -11.69 4.46
N TRP A 390 20.24 -11.65 3.89
CA TRP A 390 21.41 -12.43 4.32
C TRP A 390 22.46 -11.59 5.06
N GLN A 391 22.19 -10.30 5.31
CA GLN A 391 23.09 -9.41 6.01
C GLN A 391 22.56 -9.11 7.40
N ALA A 392 23.43 -9.21 8.42
CA ALA A 392 23.10 -8.79 9.77
C ALA A 392 22.92 -7.27 9.82
N SER A 393 21.91 -6.81 10.56
CA SER A 393 21.71 -5.39 10.82
C SER A 393 22.74 -4.87 11.84
N SER A 394 23.13 -3.60 11.70
CA SER A 394 23.90 -2.86 12.70
C SER A 394 23.02 -2.04 13.64
N ASN A 395 21.70 -2.11 13.48
CA ASN A 395 20.74 -1.44 14.34
C ASN A 395 20.56 -2.26 15.64
N PRO A 396 20.85 -1.70 16.83
CA PRO A 396 20.78 -2.44 18.09
C PRO A 396 19.42 -3.09 18.38
N TRP A 397 18.31 -2.47 17.97
CA TRP A 397 16.98 -3.07 18.14
C TRP A 397 16.82 -4.32 17.27
N LEU A 398 17.23 -4.24 16.01
CA LEU A 398 17.13 -5.35 15.06
C LEU A 398 18.07 -6.50 15.42
N GLU A 399 19.23 -6.20 16.01
CA GLU A 399 20.12 -7.21 16.60
C GLU A 399 19.43 -7.96 17.75
N ALA A 400 18.73 -7.25 18.64
CA ALA A 400 17.96 -7.86 19.72
C ALA A 400 16.81 -8.73 19.17
N PHE A 401 16.12 -8.29 18.10
CA PHE A 401 15.06 -9.08 17.46
C PHE A 401 15.62 -10.35 16.80
N ALA A 402 16.78 -10.26 16.13
CA ALA A 402 17.47 -11.40 15.57
C ALA A 402 17.98 -12.37 16.66
N TRP A 403 18.45 -11.85 17.79
CA TRP A 403 18.81 -12.65 18.96
C TRP A 403 17.60 -13.39 19.52
N ALA A 404 16.47 -12.70 19.71
CA ALA A 404 15.21 -13.29 20.17
C ALA A 404 14.75 -14.43 19.25
N ARG A 405 14.83 -14.23 17.93
CA ARG A 405 14.50 -15.24 16.91
C ARG A 405 15.30 -16.52 17.05
N THR A 406 16.57 -16.43 17.42
CA THR A 406 17.51 -17.56 17.40
C THR A 406 17.67 -18.23 18.76
N ASN A 407 17.46 -17.49 19.86
CA ASN A 407 17.78 -17.94 21.22
C ASN A 407 16.57 -18.18 22.12
N THR A 408 15.34 -17.96 21.65
CA THR A 408 14.13 -18.23 22.43
C THR A 408 13.25 -19.31 21.79
N PRO A 409 12.40 -20.03 22.56
CA PRO A 409 11.42 -20.97 22.00
C PRO A 409 10.44 -20.29 21.03
N THR A 410 9.94 -21.02 20.02
CA THR A 410 9.00 -20.46 19.01
C THR A 410 7.67 -20.00 19.58
N ASP A 411 7.28 -20.53 20.74
CA ASP A 411 6.09 -20.17 21.50
C ASP A 411 6.32 -19.07 22.54
N ALA A 412 7.54 -18.53 22.64
CA ALA A 412 7.83 -17.41 23.52
C ALA A 412 6.98 -16.18 23.17
N VAL A 413 6.49 -15.52 24.22
CA VAL A 413 5.77 -14.25 24.14
C VAL A 413 6.60 -13.17 24.80
N PHE A 414 6.79 -12.07 24.08
CA PHE A 414 7.57 -10.93 24.54
C PHE A 414 6.67 -9.78 24.98
N ALA A 415 7.11 -9.01 25.95
CA ALA A 415 6.62 -7.65 26.15
C ALA A 415 7.75 -6.66 25.85
N LEU A 416 7.41 -5.56 25.18
CA LEU A 416 8.33 -4.48 24.84
C LEU A 416 7.63 -3.17 25.20
N ASP A 417 8.35 -2.06 25.11
CA ASP A 417 7.73 -0.74 25.18
C ASP A 417 6.55 -0.66 24.19
N PRO A 418 5.32 -0.35 24.61
CA PRO A 418 4.18 -0.30 23.70
C PRO A 418 4.36 0.71 22.56
N ASN A 419 5.25 1.69 22.71
CA ASN A 419 5.59 2.68 21.70
C ASN A 419 6.98 2.47 21.08
N TYR A 420 7.55 1.26 21.17
CA TYR A 420 8.93 1.00 20.75
C TYR A 420 9.24 1.45 19.31
N MET A 421 8.28 1.34 18.39
CA MET A 421 8.43 1.79 16.99
C MET A 421 8.58 3.30 16.84
N ALA A 422 8.12 4.08 17.82
CA ALA A 422 8.26 5.54 17.83
C ALA A 422 9.59 5.98 18.50
N ILE A 423 10.34 5.05 19.08
CA ILE A 423 11.63 5.34 19.72
C ILE A 423 12.66 5.66 18.65
N ARG A 424 13.35 6.79 18.84
CA ARG A 424 14.48 7.16 17.99
C ARG A 424 15.56 6.07 18.08
N GLY A 425 15.92 5.49 16.94
CA GLY A 425 16.91 4.42 16.86
C GLY A 425 16.35 3.11 16.28
N GLU A 426 15.05 2.85 16.47
CA GLU A 426 14.44 1.59 16.07
C GLU A 426 14.00 1.56 14.60
N ASP A 427 13.69 2.73 14.03
CA ASP A 427 13.32 2.92 12.62
C ASP A 427 11.99 2.26 12.19
N THR A 428 11.03 2.08 13.10
CA THR A 428 9.66 1.57 12.88
C THR A 428 9.58 0.11 12.42
N HIS A 429 10.49 -0.75 12.88
CA HIS A 429 10.50 -2.17 12.54
C HIS A 429 9.52 -2.99 13.37
N GLY A 430 8.92 -3.96 12.70
CA GLY A 430 8.03 -4.93 13.30
C GLY A 430 8.76 -6.01 14.10
N PHE A 431 8.47 -6.12 15.39
CA PHE A 431 9.03 -7.17 16.24
C PHE A 431 8.55 -8.54 15.77
N ARG A 432 7.24 -8.74 15.54
CA ARG A 432 6.74 -10.04 15.05
C ARG A 432 7.33 -10.36 13.67
N ALA A 433 7.50 -9.34 12.83
CA ALA A 433 8.06 -9.49 11.48
C ALA A 433 9.50 -9.99 11.48
N LEU A 434 10.33 -9.53 12.43
CA LEU A 434 11.77 -9.83 12.46
C LEU A 434 12.17 -10.91 13.47
N ALA A 435 11.54 -10.94 14.64
CA ALA A 435 11.87 -11.87 15.71
C ALA A 435 11.22 -13.26 15.55
N ASP A 436 10.20 -13.41 14.71
CA ASP A 436 9.39 -14.64 14.60
C ASP A 436 8.80 -15.09 15.95
N ARG A 437 8.51 -14.13 16.85
CA ARG A 437 7.94 -14.39 18.19
C ARG A 437 6.65 -13.63 18.38
N SER A 438 5.82 -14.14 19.28
CA SER A 438 4.61 -13.41 19.69
C SER A 438 5.02 -12.25 20.59
N MET A 439 4.20 -11.21 20.61
CA MET A 439 4.35 -10.12 21.58
C MET A 439 2.98 -9.68 22.11
N ILE A 440 3.00 -9.13 23.33
CA ILE A 440 1.93 -8.27 23.84
C ILE A 440 1.74 -7.12 22.86
N ALA A 441 0.49 -6.78 22.60
CA ALA A 441 0.12 -5.84 21.56
C ALA A 441 0.75 -4.46 21.78
N ASP A 442 1.19 -3.84 20.70
CA ASP A 442 1.81 -2.52 20.74
C ASP A 442 0.77 -1.39 20.54
N ALA A 443 1.11 -0.16 20.91
CA ALA A 443 0.25 1.00 20.78
C ALA A 443 0.27 1.59 19.36
N TYR A 444 1.25 1.24 18.53
CA TYR A 444 1.57 1.89 17.26
C TYR A 444 0.95 1.22 16.03
N LYS A 445 1.06 -0.10 15.85
CA LYS A 445 0.52 -0.88 14.72
C LYS A 445 -0.70 -1.70 15.07
N ASP A 446 -0.72 -2.36 16.22
CA ASP A 446 -1.90 -3.14 16.61
C ASP A 446 -3.14 -2.26 16.83
N SER A 447 -2.96 -1.02 17.30
CA SER A 447 -4.05 -0.03 17.34
C SER A 447 -4.61 0.28 15.94
N GLY A 448 -3.80 0.14 14.89
CA GLY A 448 -4.22 0.29 13.49
C GLY A 448 -5.15 -0.85 13.06
N ALA A 449 -4.83 -2.09 13.45
CA ALA A 449 -5.75 -3.22 13.27
C ALA A 449 -7.07 -2.98 14.02
N VAL A 450 -7.05 -2.43 15.24
CA VAL A 450 -8.25 -2.06 16.00
C VAL A 450 -9.11 -1.02 15.27
N THR A 451 -8.51 -0.02 14.61
CA THR A 451 -9.29 0.96 13.82
C THR A 451 -10.09 0.31 12.69
N MET A 452 -9.60 -0.80 12.12
CA MET A 452 -10.27 -1.51 11.04
C MET A 452 -11.20 -2.61 11.56
N PHE A 453 -10.82 -3.26 12.66
CA PHE A 453 -11.56 -4.35 13.31
C PHE A 453 -11.84 -4.02 14.79
N PRO A 454 -12.97 -3.34 15.06
CA PRO A 454 -13.32 -2.92 16.42
C PRO A 454 -13.47 -4.08 17.43
N ARG A 455 -13.60 -5.32 16.95
CA ARG A 455 -13.66 -6.52 17.79
C ARG A 455 -12.36 -6.81 18.55
N LEU A 456 -11.23 -6.27 18.09
CA LEU A 456 -9.93 -6.42 18.75
C LEU A 456 -9.71 -5.41 19.89
N LEU A 457 -10.68 -4.50 20.09
CA LEU A 457 -10.52 -3.37 21.00
C LEU A 457 -10.28 -3.79 22.45
N ASP A 458 -11.08 -4.72 22.95
CA ASP A 458 -11.04 -5.12 24.37
C ASP A 458 -9.72 -5.83 24.69
N ASP A 459 -9.31 -6.77 23.83
CA ASP A 459 -8.03 -7.49 23.95
C ASP A 459 -6.84 -6.51 23.87
N TRP A 460 -6.88 -5.57 22.93
CA TRP A 460 -5.84 -4.56 22.79
C TRP A 460 -5.75 -3.65 24.02
N GLN A 461 -6.89 -3.14 24.51
CA GLN A 461 -6.92 -2.28 25.70
C GLN A 461 -6.41 -2.98 26.94
N GLN A 462 -6.83 -4.24 27.15
CA GLN A 462 -6.37 -5.02 28.28
C GLN A 462 -4.84 -5.18 28.23
N GLN A 463 -4.29 -5.45 27.05
CA GLN A 463 -2.84 -5.55 26.86
C GLN A 463 -2.13 -4.21 27.05
N GLN A 464 -2.69 -3.08 26.59
CA GLN A 464 -2.13 -1.75 26.86
C GLN A 464 -2.13 -1.40 28.34
N GLN A 465 -3.17 -1.76 29.08
CA GLN A 465 -3.25 -1.53 30.53
C GLN A 465 -2.17 -2.32 31.29
N MET A 466 -1.81 -3.53 30.84
CA MET A 466 -0.71 -4.31 31.43
C MET A 466 0.65 -3.62 31.28
N LEU A 467 0.82 -2.80 30.24
CA LEU A 467 2.06 -2.09 29.92
C LEU A 467 2.02 -0.61 30.35
N GLU A 468 0.95 -0.17 31.03
CA GLU A 468 0.79 1.21 31.44
C GLU A 468 1.90 1.63 32.42
N GLY A 469 2.59 2.74 32.11
CA GLY A 469 3.72 3.20 32.91
C GLY A 469 5.03 2.47 32.63
N TRP A 470 5.16 1.78 31.48
CA TRP A 470 6.33 0.99 31.08
C TRP A 470 7.68 1.60 31.46
N HIS A 471 7.94 2.87 31.15
CA HIS A 471 9.23 3.53 31.43
C HIS A 471 9.64 3.55 32.92
N ASN A 472 8.68 3.37 33.84
CA ASN A 472 8.92 3.36 35.28
C ASN A 472 8.95 1.93 35.87
N PHE A 473 8.82 0.89 35.03
CA PHE A 473 8.82 -0.49 35.51
C PHE A 473 10.14 -0.84 36.16
N GLY A 474 10.08 -1.36 37.39
CA GLY A 474 11.18 -2.02 38.06
C GLY A 474 11.04 -3.55 38.05
N PRO A 475 11.96 -4.28 38.70
CA PRO A 475 11.92 -5.74 38.78
C PRO A 475 10.59 -6.31 39.29
N ALA A 476 9.95 -5.64 40.25
CA ALA A 476 8.66 -6.07 40.79
C ALA A 476 7.51 -5.94 39.77
N ASP A 477 7.54 -4.90 38.94
CA ASP A 477 6.53 -4.71 37.88
C ASP A 477 6.66 -5.76 36.79
N PHE A 478 7.89 -6.11 36.40
CA PHE A 478 8.14 -7.19 35.44
C PHE A 478 7.74 -8.57 35.99
N GLN A 479 7.97 -8.82 37.28
CA GLN A 479 7.47 -10.03 37.95
C GLN A 479 5.93 -10.07 37.97
N ARG A 480 5.27 -8.93 38.25
CA ARG A 480 3.81 -8.83 38.15
C ARG A 480 3.34 -9.08 36.71
N LEU A 481 4.01 -8.51 35.71
CA LEU A 481 3.68 -8.69 34.30
C LEU A 481 3.71 -10.18 33.91
N ALA A 482 4.72 -10.93 34.37
CA ALA A 482 4.84 -12.36 34.14
C ALA A 482 3.70 -13.18 34.80
N GLN A 483 3.03 -12.64 35.82
CA GLN A 483 1.90 -13.32 36.49
C GLN A 483 0.55 -13.03 35.82
N ILE A 484 0.39 -11.83 35.25
CA ILE A 484 -0.90 -11.37 34.69
C ILE A 484 -1.00 -11.49 33.17
N SER A 485 0.10 -11.83 32.50
CA SER A 485 0.20 -11.92 31.05
C SER A 485 0.95 -13.19 30.62
N PRO A 486 0.84 -13.61 29.36
CA PRO A 486 1.62 -14.74 28.84
C PRO A 486 3.08 -14.39 28.55
N ALA A 487 3.53 -13.15 28.78
CA ALA A 487 4.89 -12.73 28.49
C ALA A 487 5.90 -13.49 29.36
N THR A 488 6.89 -14.12 28.71
CA THR A 488 7.99 -14.83 29.37
C THR A 488 9.32 -14.09 29.21
N TRP A 489 9.40 -13.20 28.23
CA TRP A 489 10.56 -12.38 27.91
C TRP A 489 10.17 -10.91 27.80
N VAL A 490 11.14 -10.04 28.05
CA VAL A 490 11.02 -8.60 27.80
C VAL A 490 12.20 -8.07 27.00
N ILE A 491 11.96 -7.04 26.18
CA ILE A 491 13.02 -6.18 25.64
C ILE A 491 12.89 -4.82 26.29
N VAL A 492 13.91 -4.41 27.01
CA VAL A 492 13.91 -3.20 27.85
C VAL A 492 15.08 -2.28 27.48
N GLN A 493 14.90 -0.98 27.71
CA GLN A 493 15.94 0.01 27.51
C GLN A 493 16.72 0.27 28.79
N HIS A 494 17.91 0.85 28.67
CA HIS A 494 18.68 1.31 29.83
C HIS A 494 18.00 2.45 30.60
N PRO A 495 17.89 2.39 31.94
CA PRO A 495 18.47 1.40 32.88
C PRO A 495 17.51 0.29 33.38
N GLN A 496 16.37 0.05 32.74
CA GLN A 496 15.31 -0.85 33.24
C GLN A 496 15.72 -2.33 33.40
N GLN A 497 16.84 -2.74 32.79
CA GLN A 497 17.39 -4.09 32.91
C GLN A 497 17.92 -4.40 34.33
N ASP A 498 18.16 -3.39 35.16
CA ASP A 498 18.82 -3.56 36.45
C ASP A 498 17.98 -4.48 37.37
N GLY A 499 18.57 -5.61 37.77
CA GLY A 499 17.89 -6.63 38.59
C GLY A 499 17.11 -7.68 37.80
N LEU A 500 17.14 -7.65 36.47
CA LEU A 500 16.61 -8.70 35.60
C LEU A 500 17.70 -9.67 35.10
N ASP A 501 17.29 -10.87 34.69
CA ASP A 501 18.16 -11.87 34.08
C ASP A 501 18.21 -11.65 32.57
N CYS A 502 19.24 -10.92 32.10
CA CYS A 502 19.35 -10.48 30.72
C CYS A 502 20.49 -11.19 29.98
N PRO A 503 20.24 -12.35 29.34
CA PRO A 503 21.26 -13.09 28.58
C PRO A 503 21.78 -12.35 27.35
N TYR A 504 21.10 -11.30 26.89
CA TYR A 504 21.56 -10.43 25.81
C TYR A 504 21.45 -8.96 26.21
N ASN A 505 22.48 -8.20 25.87
CA ASN A 505 22.54 -6.76 26.06
C ASN A 505 23.41 -6.13 24.98
N ASN A 506 23.04 -4.94 24.51
CA ASN A 506 23.82 -4.13 23.58
C ASN A 506 23.87 -2.66 24.03
N ALA A 507 24.08 -1.72 23.11
CA ALA A 507 24.20 -0.31 23.45
C ALA A 507 22.88 0.35 23.88
N ASP A 508 21.74 -0.15 23.39
CA ASP A 508 20.44 0.51 23.54
C ASP A 508 19.43 -0.33 24.33
N VAL A 509 19.47 -1.66 24.17
CA VAL A 509 18.46 -2.58 24.70
C VAL A 509 19.05 -3.87 25.25
N ALA A 510 18.33 -4.44 26.22
CA ALA A 510 18.58 -5.75 26.78
C ALA A 510 17.37 -6.68 26.56
N VAL A 511 17.63 -7.97 26.31
CA VAL A 511 16.60 -9.00 26.27
C VAL A 511 16.69 -9.82 27.54
N CYS A 512 15.61 -9.80 28.33
CA CYS A 512 15.59 -10.36 29.67
C CYS A 512 14.47 -11.37 29.86
N HIS A 513 14.73 -12.39 30.66
CA HIS A 513 13.76 -13.40 31.04
C HIS A 513 13.00 -12.94 32.30
N ILE A 514 11.66 -13.02 32.28
CA ILE A 514 10.81 -12.56 33.40
C ILE A 514 9.91 -13.66 33.98
N SER A 515 9.83 -14.83 33.36
CA SER A 515 9.03 -15.92 33.94
C SER A 515 9.61 -16.38 35.28
N PRO A 516 8.74 -16.77 36.23
CA PRO A 516 9.19 -17.34 37.50
C PRO A 516 10.07 -18.55 37.20
N ARG A 517 11.30 -18.56 37.75
CA ARG A 517 12.14 -19.76 37.71
C ARG A 517 11.33 -20.91 38.32
N PRO A 518 11.29 -22.08 37.67
CA PRO A 518 10.52 -23.23 38.15
C PRO A 518 10.89 -23.65 39.58
#